data_AF-A0A7S0D7R1-F1
#
_entry.id   AF-A0A7S0D7R1-F1
#
_cell.length_a   1.000
_cell.length_b   1.000
_cell.length_c   1.000
_cell.angle_alpha   90.00
_cell.angle_beta   90.00
_cell.angle_gamma   90.00
#
_symmetry.space_group_name_H-M   'P 1'
#
loop_
_entity.id
_entity.type
_entity.pdbx_description
1 polymer ?
#
loop_
_entity_poly.entity_id
_entity_poly.type
_entity_poly.pdbx_seq_one_letter_code
_entity_poly.pdbx_strand_id
1 'polypeptide(L)'
;DDDDDADAAADADDADAAAAATPASAVRGTIDPISPATVIVKARGGSAGGRLHGGLSSRVAQIHRALRATRAALIREKQKSAEYKKLYLAAAEHASEARDVAAAAAAEVAAATEAAVKAAAELQEARNEPKQVIELKIVVAETAAPEEAKAAAAEDDAHAECDAEKCKVCGVADERDALLCDGCDGAFHMGCLKPPRKRVPAGDWFCKPCAAERKP
;
A
#
# COMPACT_ATOMS: atom_id res chain seq x y z
N ASP A 1 -52.17 25.76 21.34
CA ASP A 1 -53.06 24.98 20.49
C ASP A 1 -52.31 23.71 20.11
N ASP A 2 -52.77 22.65 20.76
CA ASP A 2 -52.59 21.23 20.46
C ASP A 2 -51.22 20.55 20.72
N ASP A 3 -51.33 19.44 21.46
CA ASP A 3 -50.30 18.59 22.04
C ASP A 3 -50.18 17.25 21.27
N ASP A 4 -49.01 16.60 21.34
CA ASP A 4 -48.71 15.16 21.07
C ASP A 4 -47.18 15.02 21.25
N ASP A 5 -46.56 14.55 22.35
CA ASP A 5 -46.80 13.47 23.33
C ASP A 5 -46.17 12.09 22.95
N ALA A 6 -45.75 11.33 23.97
CA ALA A 6 -45.26 9.94 23.97
C ALA A 6 -43.99 9.53 23.18
N ASP A 7 -42.81 9.59 23.82
CA ASP A 7 -42.01 8.39 24.22
C ASP A 7 -40.74 8.86 25.00
N ALA A 8 -40.46 8.61 26.29
CA ALA A 8 -40.87 7.60 27.29
C ALA A 8 -39.92 6.40 27.55
N ALA A 9 -38.59 6.64 27.53
CA ALA A 9 -37.61 5.85 28.29
C ALA A 9 -36.54 6.80 28.87
N ALA A 10 -36.52 7.18 30.16
CA ALA A 10 -36.39 6.36 31.38
C ALA A 10 -34.94 5.97 31.75
N ASP A 11 -33.99 6.90 31.62
CA ASP A 11 -32.72 6.83 32.35
C ASP A 11 -32.96 6.99 33.87
N ALA A 12 -32.51 6.01 34.64
CA ALA A 12 -32.68 5.94 36.09
C ALA A 12 -31.33 6.06 36.80
N ASP A 13 -30.79 7.28 36.87
CA ASP A 13 -29.62 7.64 37.69
C ASP A 13 -29.99 7.66 39.18
N ASP A 14 -29.98 6.47 39.81
CA ASP A 14 -30.35 6.32 41.22
C ASP A 14 -29.16 6.46 42.19
N ALA A 15 -28.98 7.69 42.65
CA ALA A 15 -28.37 8.13 43.92
C ALA A 15 -26.99 7.59 44.36
N ASP A 16 -25.98 8.48 44.34
CA ASP A 16 -24.95 8.47 45.39
C ASP A 16 -25.60 8.81 46.74
N ALA A 17 -25.41 7.95 47.74
CA ALA A 17 -25.99 8.09 49.07
C ALA A 17 -24.96 7.77 50.16
N ALA A 18 -23.96 8.65 50.30
CA ALA A 18 -22.95 8.57 51.35
C ALA A 18 -23.54 8.65 52.77
N ALA A 19 -23.76 7.49 53.41
CA ALA A 19 -24.20 7.37 54.80
C ALA A 19 -23.05 6.91 55.73
N ALA A 20 -23.00 7.48 56.93
CA ALA A 20 -21.84 7.40 57.82
C ALA A 20 -21.68 6.08 58.60
N ALA A 21 -20.48 5.85 59.13
CA ALA A 21 -20.04 4.59 59.71
C ALA A 21 -20.70 4.21 61.05
N THR A 22 -20.91 2.90 61.26
CA THR A 22 -20.51 2.18 62.49
C THR A 22 -20.43 0.67 62.22
N PRO A 23 -19.63 -0.12 62.97
CA PRO A 23 -19.19 -1.45 62.51
C PRO A 23 -19.96 -2.64 63.11
N ALA A 24 -20.41 -3.57 62.26
CA ALA A 24 -20.79 -4.93 62.65
C ALA A 24 -20.39 -5.95 61.58
N SER A 25 -19.63 -6.98 61.96
CA SER A 25 -18.98 -7.93 61.04
C SER A 25 -19.98 -8.82 60.27
N ALA A 26 -20.02 -8.69 58.94
CA ALA A 26 -20.70 -9.62 58.04
C ALA A 26 -20.11 -9.61 56.61
N VAL A 27 -18.92 -10.19 56.42
CA VAL A 27 -18.31 -10.32 55.09
C VAL A 27 -19.08 -11.34 54.24
N ARG A 28 -20.11 -10.87 53.50
CA ARG A 28 -20.71 -11.61 52.38
C ARG A 28 -19.74 -11.57 51.19
N GLY A 29 -18.73 -12.43 51.21
CA GLY A 29 -17.82 -12.59 50.09
C GLY A 29 -18.58 -13.00 48.82
N THR A 30 -18.40 -12.25 47.74
CA THR A 30 -18.86 -12.62 46.41
C THR A 30 -18.12 -13.87 45.94
N ILE A 31 -18.79 -15.03 45.98
CA ILE A 31 -18.19 -16.29 45.55
C ILE A 31 -18.11 -16.29 44.03
N ASP A 32 -16.91 -16.06 43.48
CA ASP A 32 -16.65 -16.19 42.05
C ASP A 32 -17.12 -17.55 41.53
N PRO A 33 -18.02 -17.62 40.52
CA PRO A 33 -18.58 -18.89 40.02
C PRO A 33 -17.54 -19.76 39.30
N ILE A 34 -16.30 -19.27 39.15
CA ILE A 34 -15.15 -19.97 38.58
C ILE A 34 -14.25 -20.56 39.68
N SER A 35 -14.24 -19.98 40.89
CA SER A 35 -13.34 -20.39 41.96
C SER A 35 -13.61 -21.83 42.44
N PRO A 36 -12.57 -22.66 42.67
CA PRO A 36 -12.70 -24.01 43.19
C PRO A 36 -12.87 -23.99 44.71
N ALA A 37 -14.10 -23.72 45.17
CA ALA A 37 -14.48 -23.78 46.58
C ALA A 37 -14.12 -25.14 47.21
N THR A 38 -13.00 -25.17 47.93
CA THR A 38 -12.44 -26.40 48.52
C THR A 38 -13.11 -26.64 49.87
N VAL A 39 -14.13 -27.50 49.87
CA VAL A 39 -14.87 -27.87 51.08
C VAL A 39 -14.02 -28.79 51.95
N ILE A 40 -13.29 -28.21 52.91
CA ILE A 40 -12.46 -28.97 53.87
C ILE A 40 -13.38 -29.65 54.90
N VAL A 41 -13.74 -30.90 54.63
CA VAL A 41 -14.56 -31.71 55.56
C VAL A 41 -13.68 -32.18 56.72
N LYS A 42 -13.78 -31.52 57.88
CA LYS A 42 -12.99 -31.88 59.08
C LYS A 42 -13.48 -33.19 59.69
N ALA A 43 -12.81 -34.29 59.36
CA ALA A 43 -13.02 -35.58 60.01
C ALA A 43 -12.81 -35.46 61.53
N ARG A 44 -13.84 -35.84 62.31
CA ARG A 44 -13.69 -36.09 63.74
C ARG A 44 -13.03 -37.47 63.93
N GLY A 45 -12.07 -37.55 64.85
CA GLY A 45 -11.30 -38.78 65.07
C GLY A 45 -12.19 -39.93 65.56
N GLY A 46 -11.97 -41.12 64.98
CA GLY A 46 -12.57 -42.38 65.37
C GLY A 46 -11.56 -43.51 65.10
N SER A 47 -11.63 -44.58 65.89
CA SER A 47 -10.54 -45.56 65.99
C SER A 47 -10.24 -46.34 64.70
N ALA A 48 -9.06 -46.97 64.67
CA ALA A 48 -8.63 -47.84 63.59
C ALA A 48 -9.55 -49.08 63.42
N GLY A 49 -9.51 -49.69 62.23
CA GLY A 49 -10.17 -50.99 61.99
C GLY A 49 -11.56 -50.94 61.33
N GLY A 50 -11.96 -49.81 60.74
CA GLY A 50 -13.23 -49.70 60.00
C GLY A 50 -13.05 -49.23 58.56
N ARG A 51 -13.51 -50.01 57.57
CA ARG A 51 -13.67 -49.53 56.18
C ARG A 51 -14.88 -48.60 56.13
N LEU A 52 -14.68 -47.33 56.49
CA LEU A 52 -15.73 -46.32 56.52
C LEU A 52 -16.32 -46.13 55.12
N HIS A 53 -17.54 -46.62 54.91
CA HIS A 53 -18.31 -46.39 53.68
C HIS A 53 -18.94 -44.98 53.69
N GLY A 54 -18.14 -43.96 54.02
CA GLY A 54 -18.50 -42.54 53.97
C GLY A 54 -18.49 -41.95 52.55
N GLY A 55 -18.41 -42.80 51.53
CA GLY A 55 -18.62 -42.37 50.15
C GLY A 55 -20.08 -42.06 49.92
N LEU A 56 -20.38 -40.87 49.38
CA LEU A 56 -21.72 -40.55 48.89
C LEU A 56 -22.16 -41.64 47.91
N SER A 57 -23.42 -42.09 47.99
CA SER A 57 -23.89 -43.28 47.26
C SER A 57 -23.52 -43.24 45.78
N SER A 58 -23.33 -44.41 45.14
CA SER A 58 -22.77 -44.47 43.77
C SER A 58 -23.46 -43.53 42.77
N ARG A 59 -24.79 -43.39 42.89
CA ARG A 59 -25.62 -42.42 42.15
C ARG A 59 -25.27 -40.96 42.42
N VAL A 60 -25.08 -40.56 43.67
CA VAL A 60 -24.65 -39.19 44.05
C VAL A 60 -23.21 -38.93 43.62
N ALA A 61 -22.32 -39.90 43.76
CA ALA A 61 -20.95 -39.80 43.24
C ALA A 61 -20.91 -39.67 41.70
N GLN A 62 -21.83 -40.34 40.99
CA GLN A 62 -22.02 -40.21 39.54
C GLN A 62 -22.56 -38.81 39.16
N ILE A 63 -23.53 -38.28 39.90
CA ILE A 63 -24.04 -36.91 39.72
C ILE A 63 -22.91 -35.88 39.92
N HIS A 64 -22.08 -36.01 40.96
CA HIS A 64 -20.93 -35.12 41.16
C HIS A 64 -19.81 -35.30 40.11
N ARG A 65 -19.73 -36.41 39.38
CA ARG A 65 -18.85 -36.54 38.21
C ARG A 65 -19.45 -35.79 37.01
N ALA A 66 -20.73 -35.99 36.73
CA ALA A 66 -21.45 -35.29 35.65
C ALA A 66 -21.41 -33.76 35.80
N LEU A 67 -21.74 -33.24 36.99
CA LEU A 67 -21.73 -31.79 37.27
C LEU A 67 -20.33 -31.15 37.16
N ARG A 68 -19.27 -31.91 37.46
CA ARG A 68 -17.89 -31.43 37.25
C ARG A 68 -17.50 -31.45 35.76
N ALA A 69 -17.93 -32.46 35.01
CA ALA A 69 -17.71 -32.52 33.56
C ALA A 69 -18.45 -31.39 32.82
N THR A 70 -19.70 -31.09 33.17
CA THR A 70 -20.46 -29.98 32.56
C THR A 70 -19.90 -28.61 32.94
N ARG A 71 -19.51 -28.38 34.21
CA ARG A 71 -18.81 -27.14 34.62
C ARG A 71 -17.50 -26.96 33.85
N ALA A 72 -16.72 -28.03 33.66
CA ALA A 72 -15.47 -27.99 32.88
C ALA A 72 -15.69 -27.84 31.36
N ALA A 73 -16.84 -28.26 30.81
CA ALA A 73 -17.23 -27.94 29.44
C ALA A 73 -17.57 -26.45 29.30
N LEU A 74 -18.43 -25.92 30.17
CA LEU A 74 -18.87 -24.51 30.16
C LEU A 74 -17.71 -23.52 30.35
N ILE A 75 -16.73 -23.86 31.21
CA ILE A 75 -15.52 -23.04 31.38
C ILE A 75 -14.71 -22.97 30.08
N ARG A 76 -14.49 -24.10 29.40
CA ARG A 76 -13.77 -24.13 28.11
C ARG A 76 -14.53 -23.40 27.02
N GLU A 77 -15.85 -23.46 27.00
CA GLU A 77 -16.68 -22.72 26.05
C GLU A 77 -16.57 -21.20 26.26
N LYS A 78 -16.57 -20.74 27.53
CA LYS A 78 -16.31 -19.33 27.87
C LYS A 78 -14.87 -18.88 27.56
N GLN A 79 -13.89 -19.77 27.69
CA GLN A 79 -12.50 -19.47 27.29
C GLN A 79 -12.40 -19.25 25.79
N LYS A 80 -12.95 -20.15 24.96
CA LYS A 80 -13.01 -19.97 23.50
C LYS A 80 -13.73 -18.68 23.10
N SER A 81 -14.85 -18.33 23.74
CA SER A 81 -15.58 -17.10 23.37
C SER A 81 -14.81 -15.83 23.75
N ALA A 82 -14.03 -15.87 24.83
CA ALA A 82 -13.11 -14.79 25.19
C ALA A 82 -11.92 -14.68 24.21
N GLU A 83 -11.36 -15.80 23.75
CA GLU A 83 -10.31 -15.84 22.72
C GLU A 83 -10.83 -15.33 21.36
N TYR A 84 -12.02 -15.77 20.94
CA TYR A 84 -12.67 -15.27 19.74
C TYR A 84 -12.94 -13.76 19.82
N LYS A 85 -13.41 -13.25 20.97
CA LYS A 85 -13.59 -11.79 21.17
C LYS A 85 -12.25 -11.03 21.08
N LYS A 86 -11.15 -11.59 21.61
CA LYS A 86 -9.81 -10.98 21.47
C LYS A 86 -9.38 -10.90 20.00
N LEU A 87 -9.53 -11.99 19.24
CA LEU A 87 -9.18 -12.03 17.81
C LEU A 87 -10.01 -11.05 17.00
N TYR A 88 -11.31 -10.93 17.30
CA TYR A 88 -12.20 -9.95 16.65
C TYR A 88 -11.79 -8.50 16.95
N LEU A 89 -11.44 -8.19 18.20
CA LEU A 89 -10.98 -6.84 18.58
C LEU A 89 -9.62 -6.50 17.96
N ALA A 90 -8.64 -7.41 18.01
CA ALA A 90 -7.34 -7.19 17.36
C ALA A 90 -7.48 -7.00 15.83
N ALA A 91 -8.39 -7.72 15.18
CA ALA A 91 -8.69 -7.51 13.76
C ALA A 91 -9.35 -6.15 13.48
N ALA A 92 -10.14 -5.61 14.42
CA ALA A 92 -10.68 -4.26 14.33
C ALA A 92 -9.61 -3.18 14.58
N GLU A 93 -8.74 -3.38 15.56
CA GLU A 93 -7.60 -2.52 15.89
C GLU A 93 -6.65 -2.39 14.69
N HIS A 94 -6.22 -3.51 14.10
CA HIS A 94 -5.43 -3.54 12.86
C HIS A 94 -6.15 -2.91 11.66
N ALA A 95 -7.49 -2.95 11.61
CA ALA A 95 -8.28 -2.30 10.57
C ALA A 95 -8.40 -0.77 10.77
N SER A 96 -8.25 -0.25 11.98
CA SER A 96 -8.00 1.19 12.23
C SER A 96 -6.56 1.56 11.87
N GLU A 97 -5.55 0.85 12.38
CA GLU A 97 -4.13 1.11 12.12
C GLU A 97 -3.83 1.19 10.61
N ALA A 98 -4.38 0.25 9.83
CA ALA A 98 -4.23 0.23 8.37
C ALA A 98 -4.93 1.41 7.67
N ARG A 99 -6.04 1.94 8.21
CA ARG A 99 -6.71 3.15 7.69
C ARG A 99 -5.92 4.40 8.03
N ASP A 100 -5.38 4.50 9.24
CA ASP A 100 -4.62 5.66 9.69
C ASP A 100 -3.30 5.78 8.91
N VAL A 101 -2.61 4.66 8.68
CA VAL A 101 -1.42 4.59 7.81
C VAL A 101 -1.78 4.94 6.35
N ALA A 102 -2.90 4.44 5.82
CA ALA A 102 -3.35 4.80 4.47
C ALA A 102 -3.74 6.28 4.35
N ALA A 103 -4.34 6.87 5.37
CA ALA A 103 -4.69 8.29 5.42
C ALA A 103 -3.44 9.18 5.50
N ALA A 104 -2.44 8.79 6.30
CA ALA A 104 -1.15 9.49 6.36
C ALA A 104 -0.43 9.46 5.00
N ALA A 105 -0.31 8.29 4.37
CA ALA A 105 0.28 8.16 3.05
C ALA A 105 -0.49 8.94 1.97
N ALA A 106 -1.83 8.97 2.04
CA ALA A 106 -2.65 9.79 1.15
C ALA A 106 -2.43 11.31 1.36
N ALA A 107 -2.21 11.75 2.60
CA ALA A 107 -1.89 13.15 2.91
C ALA A 107 -0.49 13.56 2.43
N GLU A 108 0.51 12.70 2.56
CA GLU A 108 1.85 12.91 1.99
C GLU A 108 1.80 13.02 0.46
N VAL A 109 1.08 12.11 -0.20
CA VAL A 109 0.87 12.16 -1.65
C VAL A 109 0.11 13.42 -2.06
N ALA A 110 -0.93 13.82 -1.33
CA ALA A 110 -1.67 15.05 -1.61
C ALA A 110 -0.76 16.28 -1.54
N ALA A 111 0.00 16.45 -0.46
CA ALA A 111 0.96 17.55 -0.30
C ALA A 111 2.05 17.55 -1.39
N ALA A 112 2.56 16.37 -1.77
CA ALA A 112 3.52 16.24 -2.87
C ALA A 112 2.90 16.63 -4.23
N THR A 113 1.63 16.27 -4.48
CA THR A 113 0.93 16.69 -5.72
C THR A 113 0.62 18.18 -5.73
N GLU A 114 0.26 18.79 -4.61
CA GLU A 114 0.03 20.24 -4.51
C GLU A 114 1.33 21.02 -4.78
N ALA A 115 2.44 20.60 -4.17
CA ALA A 115 3.76 21.17 -4.43
C ALA A 115 4.19 21.02 -5.90
N ALA A 116 3.95 19.86 -6.52
CA ALA A 116 4.25 19.63 -7.94
C ALA A 116 3.37 20.46 -8.88
N VAL A 117 2.08 20.62 -8.58
CA VAL A 117 1.16 21.48 -9.34
C VAL A 117 1.58 22.95 -9.25
N LYS A 118 1.98 23.42 -8.05
CA LYS A 118 2.50 24.78 -7.86
C LYS A 118 3.78 25.02 -8.67
N ALA A 119 4.77 24.12 -8.58
CA ALA A 119 6.02 24.24 -9.34
C ALA A 119 5.79 24.20 -10.86
N ALA A 120 4.80 23.41 -11.33
CA ALA A 120 4.41 23.39 -12.74
C ALA A 120 3.76 24.72 -13.20
N ALA A 121 2.96 25.36 -12.33
CA ALA A 121 2.37 26.67 -12.60
C ALA A 121 3.44 27.78 -12.70
N GLU A 122 4.41 27.80 -11.77
CA GLU A 122 5.54 28.74 -11.78
C GLU A 122 6.37 28.59 -13.07
N LEU A 123 6.62 27.35 -13.53
CA LEU A 123 7.31 27.08 -14.80
C LEU A 123 6.48 27.52 -16.03
N GLN A 124 5.15 27.40 -15.96
CA GLN A 124 4.24 27.85 -17.03
C GLN A 124 4.18 29.38 -17.10
N GLU A 125 4.24 30.08 -15.98
CA GLU A 125 4.29 31.55 -15.94
C GLU A 125 5.58 32.08 -16.57
N ALA A 126 6.74 31.53 -16.19
CA ALA A 126 8.03 31.84 -16.82
C ALA A 126 8.08 31.51 -18.32
N ARG A 127 7.35 30.47 -18.77
CA ARG A 127 7.21 30.15 -20.21
C ARG A 127 6.35 31.17 -20.97
N ASN A 128 5.38 31.77 -20.29
CA ASN A 128 4.44 32.74 -20.85
C ASN A 128 4.94 34.20 -20.78
N GLU A 129 6.09 34.44 -20.14
CA GLU A 129 6.70 35.75 -20.02
C GLU A 129 6.95 36.38 -21.42
N PRO A 130 6.57 37.66 -21.65
CA PRO A 130 6.56 38.25 -22.98
C PRO A 130 7.97 38.49 -23.51
N LYS A 131 8.46 37.55 -24.32
CA LYS A 131 9.73 37.65 -25.06
C LYS A 131 9.78 38.97 -25.83
N GLN A 132 10.78 39.80 -25.56
CA GLN A 132 10.99 41.05 -26.30
C GLN A 132 11.15 40.77 -27.80
N VAL A 133 10.24 41.32 -28.60
CA VAL A 133 10.32 41.25 -30.06
C VAL A 133 11.38 42.25 -30.52
N ILE A 134 12.62 41.79 -30.63
CA ILE A 134 13.69 42.56 -31.26
C ILE A 134 13.37 42.68 -32.74
N GLU A 135 13.08 43.90 -33.21
CA GLU A 135 12.78 44.19 -34.61
C GLU A 135 14.07 44.09 -35.45
N LEU A 136 14.45 42.87 -35.86
CA LEU A 136 15.57 42.66 -36.78
C LEU A 136 15.22 43.25 -38.16
N LYS A 137 15.73 44.46 -38.41
CA LYS A 137 15.76 45.06 -39.76
C LYS A 137 16.79 44.33 -40.60
N ILE A 138 16.40 43.19 -41.14
CA ILE A 138 17.18 42.43 -42.12
C ILE A 138 17.27 43.27 -43.40
N VAL A 139 18.36 44.03 -43.53
CA VAL A 139 18.70 44.73 -44.77
C VAL A 139 19.19 43.68 -45.75
N VAL A 140 18.28 43.14 -46.57
CA VAL A 140 18.65 42.30 -47.70
C VAL A 140 19.32 43.18 -48.74
N ALA A 141 20.65 43.30 -48.64
CA ALA A 141 21.46 43.92 -49.67
C ALA A 141 21.43 43.03 -50.91
N GLU A 142 20.79 43.50 -51.97
CA GLU A 142 20.58 42.75 -53.21
C GLU A 142 21.86 42.70 -54.05
N THR A 143 22.83 41.91 -53.57
CA THR A 143 24.08 41.64 -54.28
C THR A 143 23.84 40.64 -55.39
N ALA A 144 23.61 41.14 -56.60
CA ALA A 144 23.88 40.37 -57.81
C ALA A 144 25.34 39.85 -57.77
N ALA A 145 25.55 38.60 -58.19
CA ALA A 145 26.81 37.88 -58.01
C ALA A 145 28.00 38.54 -58.75
N PRO A 146 29.22 38.25 -58.28
CA PRO A 146 30.16 37.58 -59.20
C PRO A 146 30.59 36.19 -58.72
N GLU A 147 31.40 35.56 -59.57
CA GLU A 147 31.66 34.12 -59.69
C GLU A 147 32.80 33.59 -58.78
N GLU A 148 32.82 32.26 -58.62
CA GLU A 148 33.74 31.37 -57.88
C GLU A 148 35.14 31.86 -57.42
N ALA A 149 35.49 31.67 -56.13
CA ALA A 149 36.80 31.13 -55.68
C ALA A 149 36.95 30.83 -54.15
N LYS A 150 36.90 29.55 -53.78
CA LYS A 150 37.68 28.79 -52.76
C LYS A 150 38.45 29.50 -51.58
N ALA A 151 37.92 29.30 -50.36
CA ALA A 151 38.57 28.85 -49.09
C ALA A 151 39.39 29.76 -48.13
N ALA A 152 39.32 29.35 -46.85
CA ALA A 152 40.37 29.29 -45.79
C ALA A 152 40.28 30.22 -44.54
N ALA A 153 39.64 29.73 -43.45
CA ALA A 153 40.10 29.76 -42.04
C ALA A 153 38.97 29.13 -41.14
N ALA A 154 39.16 28.23 -40.16
CA ALA A 154 40.27 27.80 -39.27
C ALA A 154 40.31 28.52 -37.91
N GLU A 155 40.36 27.89 -36.73
CA GLU A 155 40.06 26.51 -36.22
C GLU A 155 39.40 26.70 -34.80
N ASP A 156 39.10 25.77 -33.88
CA ASP A 156 39.16 24.30 -33.72
C ASP A 156 38.15 23.88 -32.59
N ASP A 157 37.91 22.58 -32.37
CA ASP A 157 38.19 21.80 -31.12
C ASP A 157 37.46 20.42 -31.12
N ALA A 158 38.22 19.36 -30.82
CA ALA A 158 37.78 18.02 -30.40
C ALA A 158 36.78 17.19 -31.26
N HIS A 159 37.09 17.07 -32.55
CA HIS A 159 37.32 15.75 -33.19
C HIS A 159 36.31 14.60 -32.97
N ALA A 160 35.36 14.46 -33.89
CA ALA A 160 34.81 13.16 -34.30
C ALA A 160 34.44 13.18 -35.80
N GLU A 161 35.36 12.77 -36.67
CA GLU A 161 35.00 12.29 -38.01
C GLU A 161 34.29 10.93 -37.83
N CYS A 162 32.98 10.98 -37.54
CA CYS A 162 32.19 9.76 -37.58
C CYS A 162 31.97 9.36 -39.05
N ASP A 163 32.39 8.14 -39.41
CA ASP A 163 32.01 7.48 -40.66
C ASP A 163 30.52 7.11 -40.61
N ALA A 164 29.67 8.13 -40.60
CA ALA A 164 28.22 8.03 -40.62
C ALA A 164 27.78 7.44 -41.96
N GLU A 165 27.72 6.12 -41.99
CA GLU A 165 27.20 5.27 -43.07
C GLU A 165 25.96 5.91 -43.71
N LYS A 166 26.10 6.35 -44.98
CA LYS A 166 25.02 7.00 -45.72
C LYS A 166 23.85 6.05 -45.87
N CYS A 167 22.67 6.49 -45.43
CA CYS A 167 21.46 5.68 -45.41
C CYS A 167 21.17 5.09 -46.80
N LYS A 168 21.18 3.76 -46.93
CA LYS A 168 21.11 3.05 -48.23
C LYS A 168 19.79 3.27 -49.01
N VAL A 169 18.85 4.06 -48.47
CA VAL A 169 17.55 4.39 -49.09
C VAL A 169 17.46 5.84 -49.58
N CYS A 170 18.09 6.80 -48.90
CA CYS A 170 18.05 8.22 -49.28
C CYS A 170 19.41 8.80 -49.70
N GLY A 171 20.51 8.09 -49.45
CA GLY A 171 21.87 8.52 -49.81
C GLY A 171 22.48 9.58 -48.88
N VAL A 172 21.73 10.07 -47.90
CA VAL A 172 22.16 11.10 -46.94
C VAL A 172 22.74 10.44 -45.69
N ALA A 173 23.81 11.02 -45.14
CA ALA A 173 24.24 10.79 -43.78
C ALA A 173 23.61 11.88 -42.90
N ASP A 174 22.73 11.48 -41.98
CA ASP A 174 22.15 12.36 -40.96
C ASP A 174 22.14 11.60 -39.63
N GLU A 175 22.36 12.31 -38.53
CA GLU A 175 22.30 11.80 -37.14
C GLU A 175 20.85 11.46 -36.66
N ARG A 176 19.91 11.26 -37.60
CA ARG A 176 18.54 10.83 -37.30
C ARG A 176 18.51 9.33 -37.00
N ASP A 177 17.59 8.89 -36.13
CA ASP A 177 17.33 7.49 -35.76
C ASP A 177 17.61 6.49 -36.90
N ALA A 178 18.78 5.86 -36.85
CA ALA A 178 19.29 4.95 -37.86
C ALA A 178 19.45 3.55 -37.29
N LEU A 179 19.16 2.54 -38.12
CA LEU A 179 19.40 1.13 -37.82
C LEU A 179 20.48 0.60 -38.76
N LEU A 180 21.49 -0.05 -38.20
CA LEU A 180 22.45 -0.86 -38.95
C LEU A 180 21.85 -2.26 -39.17
N CYS A 181 22.21 -2.93 -40.26
CA CYS A 181 21.68 -4.25 -40.61
C CYS A 181 22.71 -5.36 -40.33
N ASP A 182 22.41 -6.29 -39.40
CA ASP A 182 23.33 -7.35 -38.90
C ASP A 182 23.67 -8.46 -39.94
N GLY A 183 23.55 -8.16 -41.23
CA GLY A 183 23.93 -9.03 -42.35
C GLY A 183 24.58 -8.30 -43.54
N CYS A 184 24.71 -6.97 -43.49
CA CYS A 184 25.41 -6.18 -44.51
C CYS A 184 25.95 -4.84 -43.99
N ASP A 185 25.91 -4.63 -42.67
CA ASP A 185 26.28 -3.46 -41.85
C ASP A 185 25.69 -2.09 -42.24
N GLY A 186 25.01 -2.02 -43.39
CA GLY A 186 24.50 -0.78 -43.96
C GLY A 186 23.47 -0.06 -43.09
N ALA A 187 23.57 1.27 -43.04
CA ALA A 187 22.63 2.10 -42.29
C ALA A 187 21.30 2.38 -43.02
N PHE A 188 20.22 2.45 -42.24
CA PHE A 188 18.86 2.77 -42.69
C PHE A 188 18.13 3.65 -41.66
N HIS A 189 17.76 4.88 -42.03
CA HIS A 189 16.91 5.72 -41.18
C HIS A 189 15.55 5.05 -40.94
N MET A 190 15.05 5.05 -39.70
CA MET A 190 13.80 4.38 -39.34
C MET A 190 12.57 4.88 -40.13
N GLY A 191 12.56 6.15 -40.52
CA GLY A 191 11.54 6.76 -41.39
C GLY A 191 11.66 6.41 -42.88
N CYS A 192 12.83 5.95 -43.35
CA CYS A 192 13.04 5.52 -44.73
C CYS A 192 12.57 4.06 -44.97
N LEU A 193 12.33 3.30 -43.90
CA LEU A 193 11.81 1.94 -43.97
C LEU A 193 10.34 1.91 -44.42
N LYS A 194 9.91 0.79 -45.01
CA LYS A 194 8.55 0.57 -45.51
C LYS A 194 8.00 -0.77 -44.97
N PRO A 195 7.12 -0.78 -43.95
CA PRO A 195 6.60 0.38 -43.21
C PRO A 195 7.68 1.08 -42.36
N PRO A 196 7.51 2.38 -42.05
CA PRO A 196 8.46 3.13 -41.22
C PRO A 196 8.40 2.66 -39.76
N ARG A 197 9.55 2.56 -39.11
CA ARG A 197 9.65 2.16 -37.70
C ARG A 197 9.56 3.40 -36.80
N LYS A 198 8.92 3.24 -35.63
CA LYS A 198 8.73 4.31 -34.61
C LYS A 198 9.60 4.13 -33.36
N ARG A 199 10.30 3.01 -33.25
CA ARG A 199 11.23 2.66 -32.16
C ARG A 199 12.30 1.73 -32.72
N VAL A 200 13.49 1.80 -32.14
CA VAL A 200 14.58 0.83 -32.37
C VAL A 200 14.09 -0.57 -31.95
N PRO A 201 14.32 -1.62 -32.75
CA PRO A 201 14.02 -3.01 -32.34
C PRO A 201 14.83 -3.45 -31.11
N ALA A 202 14.31 -4.42 -30.36
CA ALA A 202 15.09 -5.10 -29.33
C ALA A 202 15.67 -6.39 -29.93
N GLY A 203 17.00 -6.48 -30.00
CA GLY A 203 17.71 -7.55 -30.71
C GLY A 203 17.86 -7.27 -32.22
N ASP A 204 18.49 -8.23 -32.90
CA ASP A 204 18.95 -8.17 -34.29
C ASP A 204 17.90 -7.61 -35.28
N TRP A 205 18.35 -6.75 -36.20
CA TRP A 205 17.52 -6.23 -37.28
C TRP A 205 18.15 -6.42 -38.67
N PHE A 206 17.36 -7.02 -39.57
CA PHE A 206 17.75 -7.26 -40.95
C PHE A 206 16.98 -6.36 -41.92
N CYS A 207 17.71 -5.76 -42.86
CA CYS A 207 17.12 -5.08 -44.00
C CYS A 207 16.51 -6.09 -44.99
N LYS A 208 15.69 -5.59 -45.93
CA LYS A 208 14.87 -6.44 -46.81
C LYS A 208 15.63 -7.52 -47.63
N PRO A 209 16.78 -7.26 -48.27
CA PRO A 209 17.54 -8.31 -48.96
C PRO A 209 18.06 -9.37 -47.97
N CYS A 210 18.76 -8.99 -46.91
CA CYS A 210 19.31 -9.93 -45.93
C CYS A 210 18.21 -10.78 -45.24
N ALA A 211 17.02 -10.20 -45.03
CA ALA A 211 15.85 -10.91 -44.51
C ALA A 211 15.20 -11.89 -45.52
N ALA A 212 15.46 -11.73 -46.83
CA ALA A 212 15.02 -12.65 -47.88
C ALA A 212 16.06 -13.74 -48.19
N GLU A 213 17.35 -13.42 -48.01
CA GLU A 213 18.48 -14.35 -48.13
C GLU A 213 18.55 -15.32 -46.93
N ARG A 214 18.17 -14.86 -45.73
CA ARG A 214 17.93 -15.71 -44.55
C ARG A 214 16.65 -16.55 -44.70
N LYS A 215 16.76 -17.60 -45.51
CA LYS A 215 15.80 -18.70 -45.57
C LYS A 215 15.71 -19.38 -44.18
N PRO A 216 14.51 -19.67 -43.65
CA PRO A 216 14.33 -20.41 -42.40
C PRO A 216 14.67 -21.91 -42.55
#